data_AF-A0A7W1FSP3-F1
#
_entry.id   AF-A0A7W1FSP3-F1
#
_cell.length_a   1.000
_cell.length_b   1.000
_cell.length_c   1.000
_cell.angle_alpha   90.00
_cell.angle_beta   90.00
_cell.angle_gamma   90.00
#
_symmetry.space_group_name_H-M   'P 1'
#
loop_
_entity.id
_entity.type
_entity.pdbx_description
1 polymer ?
#
loop_
_entity_poly.entity_id
_entity_poly.type
_entity_poly.pdbx_seq_one_letter_code
_entity_poly.pdbx_strand_id
1 'polypeptide(L)'
;MTEENKAIARRVYEIVSTGDFGRAEEIVDQDAPDNELLPDDPPAKLIDTFKDTFAEARAGFPDLSITVEDVMAEGDRVAARVVMRGTHQGEFQGIAPTGKRVEVRAIDMFRISDGKIVEHWGHADDPTGFLRAPKCS
;
A
#
# COMPACT_ATOMS: atom_id res chain seq x y z
N MET A 1 12.73 -13.70 14.94
CA MET A 1 11.29 -13.41 14.91
C MET A 1 10.99 -11.94 14.67
N THR A 2 11.09 -11.04 15.65
CA THR A 2 10.68 -9.63 15.46
C THR A 2 11.40 -8.90 14.33
N GLU A 3 12.73 -9.04 14.22
CA GLU A 3 13.49 -8.42 13.11
C GLU A 3 13.22 -9.09 11.75
N GLU A 4 12.96 -10.40 11.72
CA GLU A 4 12.55 -11.11 10.50
C GLU A 4 11.16 -10.64 10.03
N ASN A 5 10.22 -10.47 10.97
CA ASN A 5 8.89 -9.94 10.71
C ASN A 5 8.96 -8.51 10.15
N LYS A 6 9.81 -7.64 10.74
CA LYS A 6 10.07 -6.31 10.18
C LYS A 6 10.68 -6.37 8.78
N ALA A 7 11.55 -7.35 8.50
CA ALA A 7 12.12 -7.53 7.16
C ALA A 7 11.06 -7.96 6.14
N ILE A 8 10.14 -8.85 6.52
CA ILE A 8 8.99 -9.25 5.69
C ILE A 8 8.10 -8.03 5.39
N ALA A 9 7.75 -7.24 6.40
CA ALA A 9 6.95 -6.03 6.20
C ALA A 9 7.65 -5.01 5.29
N ARG A 10 8.97 -4.81 5.41
CA ARG A 10 9.71 -3.91 4.51
C ARG A 10 9.70 -4.39 3.06
N ARG A 11 9.70 -5.70 2.84
CA ARG A 11 9.71 -6.30 1.50
C ARG A 11 8.42 -6.03 0.71
N VAL A 12 7.31 -5.76 1.41
CA VAL A 12 6.07 -5.23 0.81
C VAL A 12 6.39 -3.97 0.00
N TYR A 13 7.02 -2.98 0.63
CA TYR A 13 7.31 -1.69 0.00
C TYR A 13 8.42 -1.76 -1.06
N GLU A 14 9.34 -2.72 -0.94
CA GLU A 14 10.32 -3.01 -2.01
C GLU A 14 9.62 -3.52 -3.27
N ILE A 15 8.71 -4.49 -3.14
CA ILE A 15 7.92 -5.03 -4.26
C ILE A 15 7.10 -3.92 -4.92
N VAL A 16 6.46 -3.07 -4.12
CA VAL A 16 5.72 -1.93 -4.67
C VAL A 16 6.64 -0.99 -5.41
N SER A 17 7.81 -0.68 -4.84
CA SER A 17 8.80 0.24 -5.43
C SER A 17 9.48 -0.30 -6.68
N THR A 18 9.53 -1.61 -6.90
CA THR A 18 9.98 -2.21 -8.17
C THR A 18 8.85 -2.44 -9.16
N GLY A 19 7.59 -2.54 -8.71
CA GLY A 19 6.44 -2.88 -9.55
C GLY A 19 6.37 -4.37 -9.90
N ASP A 20 7.15 -5.21 -9.22
CA ASP A 20 7.20 -6.66 -9.46
C ASP A 20 6.14 -7.38 -8.62
N PHE A 21 4.88 -7.07 -8.88
CA PHE A 21 3.74 -7.54 -8.08
C PHE A 21 3.52 -9.06 -8.12
N GLY A 22 4.12 -9.76 -9.09
CA GLY A 22 4.15 -11.23 -9.12
C GLY A 22 4.83 -11.83 -7.88
N ARG A 23 5.69 -11.06 -7.22
CA ARG A 23 6.40 -11.48 -6.01
C ARG A 23 5.59 -11.34 -4.73
N ALA A 24 4.37 -10.81 -4.79
CA ALA A 24 3.49 -10.72 -3.63
C ALA A 24 3.27 -12.10 -2.97
N GLU A 25 3.23 -13.17 -3.77
CA GLU A 25 3.06 -14.57 -3.32
C GLU A 25 4.22 -15.09 -2.46
N GLU A 26 5.39 -14.45 -2.56
CA GLU A 26 6.55 -14.77 -1.70
C GLU A 26 6.29 -14.38 -0.24
N ILE A 27 5.51 -13.32 -0.01
CA ILE A 27 5.41 -12.67 1.31
C ILE A 27 3.97 -12.57 1.85
N VAL A 28 2.95 -12.77 1.02
CA VAL A 28 1.54 -12.74 1.41
C VAL A 28 0.97 -14.16 1.33
N ASP A 29 0.18 -14.54 2.34
CA ASP A 29 -0.62 -15.75 2.31
C ASP A 29 -1.80 -15.58 1.34
N GLN A 30 -2.11 -16.61 0.54
CA GLN A 30 -3.12 -16.56 -0.51
C GLN A 30 -4.55 -16.31 0.02
N ASP A 31 -4.77 -16.56 1.32
CA ASP A 31 -6.06 -16.43 2.00
C ASP A 31 -6.02 -15.33 3.09
N ALA A 32 -4.93 -14.54 3.16
CA ALA A 32 -4.83 -13.40 4.06
C ALA A 32 -5.97 -12.41 3.78
N PRO A 33 -6.80 -12.06 4.77
CA PRO A 33 -7.82 -11.05 4.58
C PRO A 33 -7.17 -9.67 4.57
N ASP A 34 -7.68 -8.81 3.69
CA ASP A 34 -7.48 -7.38 3.79
C ASP A 34 -8.62 -6.77 4.61
N ASN A 35 -8.27 -6.07 5.69
CA ASN A 35 -9.25 -5.38 6.52
C ASN A 35 -9.23 -3.86 6.32
N GLU A 36 -8.44 -3.33 5.38
CA GLU A 36 -8.54 -1.94 4.91
C GLU A 36 -9.68 -1.81 3.90
N LEU A 37 -10.90 -2.04 4.37
CA LEU A 37 -12.12 -2.05 3.57
C LEU A 37 -13.10 -0.99 4.06
N LEU A 38 -13.87 -0.40 3.15
CA LEU A 38 -15.01 0.43 3.53
C LEU A 38 -16.13 -0.44 4.15
N PRO A 39 -17.05 0.13 4.95
CA PRO A 39 -18.04 -0.66 5.69
C PRO A 39 -18.93 -1.60 4.83
N ASP A 40 -19.11 -1.28 3.55
CA ASP A 40 -19.96 -2.03 2.62
C ASP A 40 -19.15 -2.82 1.57
N ASP A 41 -17.82 -2.77 1.62
CA ASP A 41 -16.98 -3.52 0.70
C ASP A 41 -17.08 -5.03 0.99
N PRO A 42 -17.13 -5.88 -0.05
CA PRO A 42 -17.09 -7.32 0.15
C PRO A 42 -15.74 -7.74 0.75
N PRO A 43 -15.68 -8.87 1.48
CA PRO A 43 -14.40 -9.42 1.93
C PRO A 43 -13.43 -9.58 0.77
N ALA A 44 -12.19 -9.11 0.96
CA ALA A 44 -11.16 -9.15 -0.07
C ALA A 44 -9.92 -9.90 0.43
N LYS A 45 -9.22 -10.53 -0.50
CA LYS A 45 -7.93 -11.14 -0.25
C LYS A 45 -6.85 -10.09 -0.40
N LEU A 46 -5.96 -10.00 0.59
CA LEU A 46 -4.86 -9.04 0.60
C LEU A 46 -3.98 -9.13 -0.64
N ILE A 47 -3.76 -10.33 -1.16
CA ILE A 47 -2.94 -10.49 -2.37
C ILE A 47 -3.57 -9.84 -3.61
N ASP A 48 -4.90 -9.87 -3.71
CA ASP A 48 -5.63 -9.31 -4.85
C ASP A 48 -5.70 -7.79 -4.71
N THR A 49 -6.07 -7.28 -3.52
CA THR A 49 -6.09 -5.84 -3.23
C THR A 49 -4.71 -5.19 -3.41
N PHE A 50 -3.66 -5.87 -2.97
CA PHE A 50 -2.27 -5.43 -3.14
C PHE A 50 -1.91 -5.31 -4.63
N LYS A 51 -2.18 -6.34 -5.44
CA LYS A 51 -1.85 -6.35 -6.87
C LYS A 51 -2.62 -5.25 -7.62
N ASP A 52 -3.93 -5.15 -7.39
CA ASP A 52 -4.80 -4.21 -8.10
C ASP A 52 -4.50 -2.75 -7.72
N THR A 53 -4.40 -2.47 -6.42
CA THR A 53 -4.18 -1.09 -5.91
C THR A 53 -2.84 -0.55 -6.38
N PHE A 54 -1.77 -1.33 -6.28
CA PHE A 54 -0.45 -0.84 -6.68
C PHE A 54 -0.24 -0.82 -8.20
N ALA A 55 -0.93 -1.67 -8.96
CA ALA A 55 -0.99 -1.56 -10.41
C ALA A 55 -1.68 -0.26 -10.84
N GLU A 56 -2.84 0.07 -10.25
CA GLU A 56 -3.54 1.33 -10.51
C GLU A 56 -2.69 2.53 -10.09
N ALA A 57 -2.09 2.49 -8.89
CA ALA A 57 -1.21 3.55 -8.41
C ALA A 57 -0.02 3.78 -9.35
N ARG A 58 0.62 2.72 -9.88
CA ARG A 58 1.70 2.88 -10.86
C ARG A 58 1.25 3.41 -12.21
N ALA A 59 0.03 3.07 -12.64
CA ALA A 59 -0.53 3.63 -13.87
C ALA A 59 -0.73 5.15 -13.74
N GLY A 60 -1.27 5.61 -12.60
CA GLY A 60 -1.44 7.02 -12.29
C GLY A 60 -0.14 7.77 -12.01
N PHE A 61 0.80 7.11 -11.34
CA PHE A 61 2.07 7.66 -10.84
C PHE A 61 3.24 6.77 -11.27
N PRO A 62 3.73 6.88 -12.52
CA PRO A 62 4.83 6.04 -13.02
C PRO A 62 6.15 6.19 -12.25
N ASP A 63 6.34 7.34 -11.58
CA ASP A 63 7.48 7.66 -10.72
C ASP A 63 7.18 7.40 -9.22
N LEU A 64 6.17 6.58 -8.91
CA LEU A 64 5.81 6.21 -7.55
C LEU A 64 7.02 5.66 -6.78
N SER A 65 7.27 6.26 -5.62
CA SER A 65 8.29 5.84 -4.67
C SER A 65 7.69 5.74 -3.28
N ILE A 66 8.13 4.75 -2.51
CA ILE A 66 7.69 4.54 -1.13
C ILE A 66 8.89 4.65 -0.19
N THR A 67 8.71 5.42 0.87
CA THR A 67 9.68 5.53 1.97
C THR A 67 9.07 4.95 3.23
N VAL A 68 9.75 3.98 3.84
CA VAL A 68 9.40 3.51 5.18
C VAL A 68 9.98 4.47 6.21
N GLU A 69 9.12 5.22 6.89
CA GLU A 69 9.54 6.20 7.90
C GLU A 69 9.76 5.55 9.27
N ASP A 70 8.96 4.55 9.60
CA ASP A 70 9.07 3.82 10.87
C ASP A 70 8.56 2.39 10.72
N VAL A 71 9.10 1.47 11.50
CA VAL A 71 8.59 0.11 11.60
C VAL A 71 8.86 -0.49 12.98
N MET A 72 7.78 -0.95 13.60
CA MET A 72 7.76 -1.53 14.93
C MET A 72 7.16 -2.92 14.86
N ALA A 73 7.61 -3.81 15.74
CA ALA A 73 7.05 -5.15 15.79
C ALA A 73 7.02 -5.69 17.22
N GLU A 74 5.97 -6.42 17.52
CA GLU A 74 5.72 -7.09 18.80
C GLU A 74 5.09 -8.45 18.52
N GLY A 75 5.77 -9.52 18.92
CA GLY A 75 5.35 -10.88 18.60
C GLY A 75 5.22 -11.13 17.10
N ASP A 76 4.02 -11.50 16.67
CA ASP A 76 3.63 -11.77 15.28
C ASP A 76 3.10 -10.53 14.55
N ARG A 77 3.01 -9.37 15.21
CA ARG A 77 2.49 -8.14 14.61
C ARG A 77 3.58 -7.16 14.24
N VAL A 78 3.42 -6.48 13.11
CA VAL A 78 4.30 -5.43 12.62
C VAL A 78 3.46 -4.24 12.23
N ALA A 79 3.82 -3.04 12.68
CA ALA A 79 3.25 -1.78 12.20
C ALA A 79 4.32 -1.01 11.44
N ALA A 80 3.95 -0.41 10.32
CA ALA A 80 4.82 0.40 9.49
C ALA A 80 4.14 1.73 9.16
N ARG A 81 4.89 2.82 9.25
CA ARG A 81 4.46 4.14 8.77
C ARG A 81 5.24 4.45 7.51
N VAL A 82 4.53 4.76 6.44
CA VAL A 82 5.13 4.96 5.12
C VAL A 82 4.63 6.23 4.45
N VAL A 83 5.44 6.72 3.52
CA VAL A 83 5.09 7.85 2.68
C VAL A 83 5.30 7.49 1.22
N MET A 84 4.24 7.61 0.44
CA MET A 84 4.20 7.39 -1.00
C MET A 84 4.26 8.73 -1.72
N ARG A 85 5.15 8.85 -2.70
CA ARG A 85 5.33 10.07 -3.49
C ARG A 85 5.33 9.76 -4.97
N GLY A 86 4.71 10.61 -5.76
CA GLY A 86 4.69 10.49 -7.22
C GLY A 86 4.14 11.74 -7.90
N THR A 87 4.26 11.77 -9.21
CA THR A 87 3.70 12.78 -10.10
C THR A 87 2.54 12.16 -10.87
N HIS A 88 1.36 12.79 -10.83
CA HIS A 88 0.17 12.30 -11.51
C HIS A 88 0.31 12.47 -13.04
N GLN A 89 0.76 11.42 -13.72
CA GLN A 89 1.09 11.40 -15.15
C GLN A 89 0.21 10.45 -15.97
N GLY A 90 -0.50 9.52 -15.34
CA GLY A 90 -1.55 8.72 -15.97
C GLY A 90 -2.94 9.04 -15.43
N GLU A 91 -3.95 8.28 -15.87
CA GLU A 91 -5.27 8.32 -15.25
C GLU A 91 -5.24 7.57 -13.92
N PHE A 92 -5.87 8.12 -12.88
CA PHE A 92 -5.97 7.51 -11.56
C PHE A 92 -7.36 7.71 -10.98
N GLN A 93 -8.07 6.62 -10.64
CA GLN A 93 -9.45 6.66 -10.13
C GLN A 93 -10.39 7.57 -10.96
N GLY A 94 -10.27 7.50 -12.30
CA GLY A 94 -11.06 8.29 -13.25
C GLY A 94 -10.67 9.76 -13.38
N ILE A 95 -9.56 10.20 -12.75
CA ILE A 95 -9.03 11.56 -12.88
C ILE A 95 -7.93 11.57 -13.93
N ALA A 96 -8.09 12.41 -14.96
CA ALA A 96 -7.07 12.61 -16.00
C ALA A 96 -5.76 13.18 -15.42
N PRO A 97 -4.60 12.90 -16.05
CA PRO A 97 -3.29 13.30 -15.53
C PRO A 97 -3.18 14.82 -15.34
N THR A 98 -2.82 15.22 -14.12
CA THR A 98 -2.78 16.65 -13.73
C THR A 98 -1.38 17.24 -13.71
N GLY A 99 -0.32 16.41 -13.75
CA GLY A 99 1.06 16.83 -13.56
C GLY A 99 1.43 17.25 -12.13
N LYS A 100 0.49 17.21 -11.17
CA LYS A 100 0.74 17.53 -9.77
C LYS A 100 1.59 16.45 -9.10
N ARG A 101 2.47 16.87 -8.19
CA ARG A 101 3.11 15.97 -7.23
C ARG A 101 2.19 15.73 -6.05
N VAL A 102 2.14 14.48 -5.59
CA VAL A 102 1.38 14.05 -4.42
C VAL A 102 2.30 13.43 -3.38
N GLU A 103 1.91 13.55 -2.12
CA GLU A 103 2.48 12.85 -0.99
C GLU A 103 1.31 12.23 -0.22
N VAL A 104 1.29 10.91 -0.11
CA VAL A 104 0.27 10.16 0.63
C VAL A 104 0.96 9.48 1.80
N ARG A 105 0.41 9.65 3.00
CA ARG A 105 0.91 8.98 4.19
C ARG A 105 0.01 7.80 4.51
N ALA A 106 0.61 6.69 4.91
CA ALA A 106 -0.12 5.50 5.33
C ALA A 106 0.50 4.90 6.60
N ILE A 107 -0.35 4.22 7.36
CA ILE A 107 0.06 3.33 8.44
C ILE A 107 -0.55 1.97 8.17
N ASP A 108 0.31 0.97 8.06
CA ASP A 108 -0.07 -0.41 7.82
C ASP A 108 0.26 -1.24 9.06
N MET A 109 -0.57 -2.23 9.34
CA MET A 109 -0.35 -3.25 10.36
C MET A 109 -0.53 -4.63 9.75
N PHE A 110 0.45 -5.49 9.97
CA PHE A 110 0.49 -6.85 9.47
C PHE A 110 0.51 -7.83 10.63
N ARG A 111 -0.19 -8.96 10.49
CA ARG A 111 0.09 -10.17 11.26
C ARG A 111 0.87 -11.14 10.39
N ILE A 112 1.92 -11.74 10.95
CA ILE A 112 2.87 -12.58 10.23
C ILE A 112 2.95 -13.96 10.89
N SER A 113 2.77 -15.02 10.11
CA SER A 113 2.97 -16.42 10.51
C SER A 113 3.77 -17.14 9.44
N ASP A 114 4.67 -18.03 9.85
CA ASP A 114 5.41 -18.92 8.94
C ASP A 114 6.10 -18.19 7.77
N GLY A 115 6.60 -16.98 8.04
CA GLY A 115 7.29 -16.15 7.05
C GLY A 115 6.39 -15.40 6.07
N LYS A 116 5.07 -15.43 6.27
CA LYS A 116 4.07 -14.76 5.42
C LYS A 116 3.17 -13.83 6.20
N ILE A 117 2.71 -12.77 5.53
CA ILE A 117 1.62 -11.90 6.00
C ILE A 117 0.33 -12.68 5.86
N VAL A 118 -0.35 -12.89 6.97
CA VAL A 118 -1.59 -13.67 7.09
C VAL A 118 -2.80 -12.81 7.40
N GLU A 119 -2.62 -11.51 7.60
CA GLU A 119 -3.66 -10.53 7.85
C GLU A 119 -3.11 -9.09 7.75
N HIS A 120 -3.92 -8.17 7.25
CA HIS A 120 -3.57 -6.75 7.11
C HIS A 120 -4.68 -5.83 7.64
N TRP A 121 -4.27 -4.68 8.17
CA TRP A 121 -5.09 -3.50 8.45
C TRP A 121 -4.29 -2.28 8.03
N GLY A 122 -4.94 -1.27 7.47
CA GLY A 122 -4.25 -0.06 7.02
C GLY A 122 -5.13 1.17 7.09
N HIS A 123 -4.48 2.32 6.97
CA HIS A 123 -5.13 3.57 6.60
C HIS A 123 -4.18 4.48 5.85
N ALA A 124 -4.61 4.98 4.70
CA ALA A 124 -3.90 5.98 3.91
C ALA A 124 -4.68 7.30 3.76
N ASP A 125 -3.96 8.41 3.60
CA ASP A 125 -4.57 9.68 3.16
C ASP A 125 -5.25 9.49 1.79
N ASP A 126 -6.37 10.19 1.55
CA ASP A 126 -7.04 10.19 0.24
C ASP A 126 -6.16 10.88 -0.84
N PRO A 127 -5.62 10.14 -1.82
CA PRO A 127 -4.77 10.70 -2.87
C PRO A 127 -5.53 11.68 -3.78
N THR A 128 -6.83 11.48 -3.98
CA THR A 128 -7.64 12.28 -4.91
C THR A 128 -7.86 13.70 -4.42
N GLY A 129 -7.80 13.93 -3.11
CA GLY A 129 -7.84 15.25 -2.49
C GLY A 129 -6.74 16.17 -3.00
N PHE A 130 -5.54 15.65 -3.28
CA PHE A 130 -4.42 16.42 -3.83
C PHE A 130 -4.59 16.74 -5.33
N LEU A 131 -5.30 15.88 -6.05
CA LEU A 131 -5.46 15.97 -7.50
C LEU A 131 -6.55 16.97 -7.89
N ARG A 132 -7.63 17.03 -7.12
CA ARG A 132 -8.77 17.92 -7.39
C ARG A 132 -8.35 19.39 -7.29
N ALA A 133 -8.97 20.25 -8.09
CA ALA A 133 -8.80 21.70 -7.94
C ALA A 133 -9.34 22.14 -6.57
N PRO A 134 -8.76 23.16 -5.91
CA PRO A 134 -9.38 23.72 -4.71
C PRO A 134 -10.81 24.10 -5.06
N LYS A 135 -11.77 23.70 -4.22
CA LYS A 135 -13.16 24.15 -4.36
C LYS A 135 -13.12 25.68 -4.23
N CYS A 136 -13.39 26.40 -5.32
CA CYS A 136 -13.67 27.82 -5.23
C CYS A 136 -14.91 27.98 -4.33
N SER A 137 -14.73 28.66 -3.20
CA SER A 137 -15.79 29.10 -2.29
C SER A 137 -16.64 30.20 -2.92
#